data_AF-A0A075GH96-F1
#
_entry.id   AF-A0A075GH96-F1
#
_cell.length_a   1.000
_cell.length_b   1.000
_cell.length_c   1.000
_cell.angle_alpha   90.00
_cell.angle_beta   90.00
_cell.angle_gamma   90.00
#
_symmetry.space_group_name_H-M   'P 1'
#
loop_
_entity.id
_entity.type
_entity.pdbx_description
1 polymer ?
#
loop_
_entity_poly.entity_id
_entity_poly.type
_entity_poly.pdbx_seq_one_letter_code
_entity_poly.pdbx_strand_id
1 'polypeptide(L)'
;MLNSVLKDAIQKREQTLSILNGPEFERIIKQAKSNWIDFSPIKQDVTSAGIDSSFNSTKFQGAELWAVTAVSAKSDGDILVDLHDHGLDSNPELASLASKMEIDACIESVDKTDLVLMDGSLYSQFLTRQKSLSNSLVNAITKRNNVVFISKTSNTKKQFENLGAIAGDIFYYNHATVSPGFSKIHEDLKFGNDMVISSVFARLAESLPLIKIELLGSGYGSDDFKLILNKILKNSVGGYPYALKLAHNNCKISNKDLAKLASIHGLSNEIGSREILE
;
A
#
# COMPACT_ATOMS: atom_id res chain seq x y z
N MET A 1 10.63 -2.62 33.90
CA MET A 1 10.82 -1.68 32.77
C MET A 1 9.48 -1.30 32.13
N LEU A 2 8.57 -2.25 31.82
CA LEU A 2 7.25 -1.93 31.28
C LEU A 2 6.40 -1.04 32.21
N ASN A 3 6.34 -1.35 33.51
CA ASN A 3 5.55 -0.58 34.48
C ASN A 3 6.02 0.88 34.66
N SER A 4 7.32 1.15 34.55
CA SER A 4 7.86 2.52 34.62
C SER A 4 7.55 3.33 33.37
N VAL A 5 7.58 2.69 32.18
CA VAL A 5 7.19 3.33 30.91
C VAL A 5 5.70 3.67 30.92
N LEU A 6 4.84 2.75 31.38
CA LEU A 6 3.41 2.99 31.49
C LEU A 6 3.08 4.13 32.46
N LYS A 7 3.79 4.19 33.60
CA LYS A 7 3.63 5.28 34.57
C LYS A 7 4.03 6.64 33.98
N ASP A 8 5.14 6.71 33.25
CA ASP A 8 5.59 7.92 32.55
C ASP A 8 4.60 8.35 31.45
N ALA A 9 4.06 7.40 30.68
CA ALA A 9 3.06 7.66 29.65
C ALA A 9 1.77 8.26 30.24
N ILE A 10 1.31 7.76 31.40
CA ILE A 10 0.16 8.33 32.12
C ILE A 10 0.46 9.78 32.54
N GLN A 11 1.66 10.04 33.08
CA GLN A 11 2.08 11.37 33.50
C GLN A 11 2.15 12.37 32.33
N LYS A 12 2.55 11.90 31.13
CA LYS A 12 2.69 12.72 29.91
C LYS A 12 1.46 12.72 29.00
N ARG A 13 0.34 12.12 29.42
CA ARG A 13 -0.86 11.97 28.60
C ARG A 13 -1.35 13.31 28.05
N GLU A 14 -1.55 14.29 28.92
CA GLU A 14 -2.08 15.61 28.52
C GLU A 14 -1.13 16.34 27.56
N GLN A 15 0.19 16.25 27.82
CA GLN A 15 1.20 16.79 26.92
C GLN A 15 1.20 16.10 25.55
N THR A 16 0.91 14.80 25.50
CA THR A 16 0.80 14.05 24.24
C THR A 16 -0.49 14.40 23.50
N LEU A 17 -1.61 14.56 24.22
CA LEU A 17 -2.90 14.92 23.65
C LEU A 17 -2.96 16.37 23.16
N SER A 18 -2.18 17.29 23.76
CA SER A 18 -2.14 18.69 23.31
C SER A 18 -1.61 18.82 21.87
N ILE A 19 -0.79 17.86 21.41
CA ILE A 19 -0.34 17.77 20.02
C ILE A 19 -1.54 17.55 19.06
N LEU A 20 -2.59 16.87 19.53
CA LEU A 20 -3.78 16.53 18.76
C LEU A 20 -4.94 17.51 18.96
N ASN A 21 -4.81 18.51 19.83
CA ASN A 21 -5.86 19.47 20.18
C ASN A 21 -5.34 20.92 20.27
N GLY A 22 -4.15 21.18 19.71
CA GLY A 22 -3.51 22.49 19.75
C GLY A 22 -3.94 23.43 18.60
N PRO A 23 -3.59 24.74 18.67
CA PRO A 23 -3.93 25.71 17.62
C PRO A 23 -3.38 25.34 16.23
N GLU A 24 -2.20 24.72 16.18
CA GLU A 24 -1.60 24.23 14.93
C GLU A 24 -2.43 23.08 14.34
N PHE A 25 -2.86 22.14 15.18
CA PHE A 25 -3.72 21.04 14.77
C PHE A 25 -5.05 21.57 14.20
N GLU A 26 -5.73 22.47 14.91
CA GLU A 26 -6.98 23.07 14.43
C GLU A 26 -6.81 23.81 13.10
N ARG A 27 -5.68 24.52 12.92
CA ARG A 27 -5.34 25.19 11.66
C ARG A 27 -5.17 24.19 10.52
N ILE A 28 -4.47 23.07 10.75
CA ILE A 28 -4.31 22.01 9.75
C ILE A 28 -5.67 21.38 9.43
N ILE A 29 -6.51 21.09 10.44
CA ILE A 29 -7.86 20.54 10.23
C ILE A 29 -8.73 21.49 9.40
N LYS A 30 -8.67 22.79 9.65
CA LYS A 30 -9.39 23.79 8.85
C LYS A 30 -8.91 23.79 7.40
N GLN A 31 -7.61 23.70 7.16
CA GLN A 31 -7.04 23.60 5.81
C GLN A 31 -7.43 22.28 5.12
N ALA A 32 -7.41 21.17 5.84
CA ALA A 32 -7.81 19.86 5.35
C ALA A 32 -9.29 19.87 4.92
N LYS A 33 -10.18 20.48 5.74
CA LYS A 33 -11.59 20.69 5.36
C LYS A 33 -11.73 21.53 4.10
N SER A 34 -10.98 22.63 3.96
CA SER A 34 -11.05 23.46 2.75
C SER A 34 -10.46 22.79 1.50
N ASN A 35 -9.54 21.84 1.69
CA ASN A 35 -8.95 21.07 0.60
C ASN A 35 -9.81 19.85 0.23
N TRP A 36 -10.86 19.53 1.00
CA TRP A 36 -11.72 18.38 0.73
C TRP A 36 -12.73 18.71 -0.37
N ILE A 37 -12.86 17.79 -1.32
CA ILE A 37 -13.83 17.83 -2.39
C ILE A 37 -14.89 16.79 -2.06
N ASP A 38 -16.06 17.27 -1.63
CA ASP A 38 -17.20 16.38 -1.37
C ASP A 38 -17.66 15.72 -2.67
N PHE A 39 -17.69 14.40 -2.63
CA PHE A 39 -18.12 13.59 -3.76
C PHE A 39 -18.57 12.23 -3.23
N SER A 40 -19.79 11.85 -3.54
CA SER A 40 -20.30 10.50 -3.25
C SER A 40 -20.13 9.63 -4.50
N PRO A 41 -19.15 8.71 -4.53
CA PRO A 41 -18.94 7.87 -5.70
C PRO A 41 -20.16 6.98 -5.95
N ILE A 42 -20.41 6.68 -7.21
CA ILE A 42 -21.45 5.75 -7.66
C ILE A 42 -20.79 4.49 -8.20
N LYS A 43 -21.45 3.34 -8.04
CA LYS A 43 -20.91 2.07 -8.57
C LYS A 43 -20.91 2.13 -10.09
N GLN A 44 -19.73 1.98 -10.69
CA GLN A 44 -19.55 1.84 -12.12
C GLN A 44 -19.02 0.45 -12.46
N ASP A 45 -19.64 -0.21 -13.43
CA ASP A 45 -19.18 -1.53 -13.87
C ASP A 45 -17.76 -1.47 -14.43
N VAL A 46 -16.93 -2.39 -13.94
CA VAL A 46 -15.51 -2.50 -14.26
C VAL A 46 -15.04 -3.90 -13.89
N THR A 47 -14.18 -4.50 -14.72
CA THR A 47 -13.38 -5.64 -14.29
C THR A 47 -12.10 -5.13 -13.63
N SER A 48 -11.91 -5.45 -12.35
CA SER A 48 -10.72 -5.04 -11.60
C SER A 48 -9.93 -6.24 -11.09
N ALA A 49 -8.60 -6.14 -11.16
CA ALA A 49 -7.68 -7.06 -10.51
C ALA A 49 -6.85 -6.30 -9.47
N GLY A 50 -6.62 -6.92 -8.32
CA GLY A 50 -5.73 -6.46 -7.27
C GLY A 50 -4.45 -7.26 -7.28
N ILE A 51 -3.32 -6.59 -7.02
CA ILE A 51 -2.00 -7.19 -6.95
C ILE A 51 -1.40 -6.92 -5.58
N ASP A 52 -0.88 -7.97 -4.94
CA ASP A 52 -0.11 -7.89 -3.71
C ASP A 52 0.98 -8.97 -3.72
N SER A 53 2.03 -8.77 -2.93
CA SER A 53 3.12 -9.71 -2.77
C SER A 53 3.39 -10.00 -1.30
N SER A 54 4.00 -11.15 -1.05
CA SER A 54 4.44 -11.53 0.29
C SER A 54 5.76 -12.27 0.20
N PHE A 55 6.55 -12.15 1.25
CA PHE A 55 7.74 -12.98 1.43
C PHE A 55 7.83 -13.38 2.90
N ASN A 56 8.47 -14.51 3.15
CA ASN A 56 8.79 -14.95 4.50
C ASN A 56 10.10 -15.74 4.46
N SER A 57 10.79 -15.79 5.59
CA SER A 57 12.02 -16.55 5.73
C SER A 57 12.23 -17.10 7.13
N THR A 58 13.08 -18.12 7.22
CA THR A 58 13.53 -18.69 8.48
C THR A 58 15.02 -18.99 8.42
N LYS A 59 15.72 -18.76 9.53
CA LYS A 59 17.19 -18.78 9.58
C LYS A 59 17.71 -20.10 10.16
N PHE A 60 18.76 -20.62 9.53
CA PHE A 60 19.50 -21.82 9.92
C PHE A 60 21.00 -21.48 9.99
N GLN A 61 21.48 -21.06 11.17
CA GLN A 61 22.93 -20.84 11.47
C GLN A 61 23.79 -20.32 10.30
N GLY A 62 23.44 -19.15 9.75
CA GLY A 62 24.19 -18.50 8.65
C GLY A 62 23.62 -18.74 7.26
N ALA A 63 22.61 -19.60 7.12
CA ALA A 63 21.73 -19.70 5.96
C ALA A 63 20.31 -19.23 6.32
N GLU A 64 19.55 -18.87 5.30
CA GLU A 64 18.18 -18.37 5.38
C GLU A 64 17.37 -19.04 4.28
N LEU A 65 16.41 -19.88 4.69
CA LEU A 65 15.41 -20.44 3.79
C LEU A 65 14.33 -19.40 3.60
N TRP A 66 13.98 -19.10 2.36
CA TRP A 66 13.01 -18.06 2.04
C TRP A 66 12.05 -18.51 0.96
N ALA A 67 10.89 -17.85 0.94
CA ALA A 67 9.91 -17.95 -0.13
C ALA A 67 9.32 -16.56 -0.40
N VAL A 68 8.96 -16.31 -1.65
CA VAL A 68 8.33 -15.08 -2.12
C VAL A 68 7.22 -15.41 -3.10
N THR A 69 6.14 -14.65 -3.06
CA THR A 69 4.96 -14.81 -3.90
C THR A 69 4.43 -13.46 -4.35
N ALA A 70 3.81 -13.41 -5.52
CA ALA A 70 2.99 -12.28 -5.96
C ALA A 70 1.75 -12.79 -6.68
N VAL A 71 0.59 -12.25 -6.34
CA VAL A 71 -0.69 -12.72 -6.85
C VAL A 71 -1.47 -11.55 -7.44
N SER A 72 -2.06 -11.79 -8.61
CA SER A 72 -3.07 -10.92 -9.23
C SER A 72 -4.43 -11.62 -9.18
N ALA A 73 -5.38 -11.03 -8.46
CA ALA A 73 -6.71 -11.61 -8.26
C ALA A 73 -7.81 -10.64 -8.67
N LYS A 74 -8.81 -11.12 -9.41
CA LYS A 74 -10.03 -10.37 -9.73
C LYS A 74 -10.98 -10.31 -8.53
N SER A 75 -11.90 -9.36 -8.57
CA SER A 75 -12.94 -9.20 -7.54
C SER A 75 -13.95 -10.35 -7.45
N ASP A 76 -14.06 -11.18 -8.48
CA ASP A 76 -14.91 -12.39 -8.51
C ASP A 76 -14.19 -13.64 -7.94
N GLY A 77 -12.89 -13.54 -7.64
CA GLY A 77 -12.09 -14.64 -7.11
C GLY A 77 -11.13 -15.27 -8.13
N ASP A 78 -11.25 -14.94 -9.42
CA ASP A 78 -10.36 -15.49 -10.44
C ASP A 78 -8.92 -15.00 -10.26
N ILE A 79 -7.97 -15.94 -10.19
CA ILE A 79 -6.53 -15.63 -10.15
C ILE A 79 -6.01 -15.48 -11.58
N LEU A 80 -5.48 -14.30 -11.91
CA LEU A 80 -4.93 -13.99 -13.23
C LEU A 80 -3.45 -14.31 -13.36
N VAL A 81 -2.74 -14.20 -12.25
CA VAL A 81 -1.29 -14.41 -12.13
C VAL A 81 -1.00 -14.93 -10.73
N ASP A 82 -0.18 -15.96 -10.64
CA ASP A 82 0.35 -16.55 -9.40
C ASP A 82 1.84 -16.84 -9.62
N LEU A 83 2.70 -15.96 -9.10
CA LEU A 83 4.15 -16.09 -9.18
C LEU A 83 4.68 -16.51 -7.82
N HIS A 84 5.65 -17.42 -7.81
CA HIS A 84 6.33 -17.86 -6.59
C HIS A 84 7.80 -18.19 -6.88
N ASP A 85 8.64 -17.99 -5.87
CA ASP A 85 10.04 -18.45 -5.87
C ASP A 85 10.47 -18.81 -4.43
N HIS A 86 11.49 -19.64 -4.31
CA HIS A 86 12.05 -20.05 -3.03
C HIS A 86 13.53 -20.39 -3.15
N GLY A 87 14.25 -20.29 -2.05
CA GLY A 87 15.67 -20.60 -2.04
C GLY A 87 16.29 -20.65 -0.65
N LEU A 88 17.58 -20.98 -0.63
CA LEU A 88 18.41 -21.01 0.56
C LEU A 88 19.66 -20.18 0.27
N ASP A 89 19.82 -19.05 0.97
CA ASP A 89 20.96 -18.14 0.80
C ASP A 89 21.35 -17.52 2.15
N SER A 90 22.48 -16.84 2.23
CA SER A 90 23.00 -16.21 3.45
C SER A 90 22.37 -14.85 3.77
N ASN A 91 21.93 -14.10 2.74
CA ASN A 91 21.37 -12.76 2.91
C ASN A 91 20.49 -12.36 1.70
N PRO A 92 19.30 -12.95 1.53
CA PRO A 92 18.44 -12.66 0.38
C PRO A 92 17.80 -11.26 0.47
N GLU A 93 17.77 -10.53 -0.65
CA GLU A 93 17.04 -9.25 -0.76
C GLU A 93 15.54 -9.45 -1.05
N LEU A 94 14.81 -10.08 -0.13
CA LEU A 94 13.43 -10.54 -0.35
C LEU A 94 12.45 -9.42 -0.72
N ALA A 95 12.60 -8.23 -0.11
CA ALA A 95 11.78 -7.09 -0.45
C ALA A 95 11.95 -6.66 -1.92
N SER A 96 13.17 -6.76 -2.47
CA SER A 96 13.47 -6.46 -3.87
C SER A 96 12.87 -7.53 -4.81
N LEU A 97 12.94 -8.81 -4.42
CA LEU A 97 12.33 -9.92 -5.17
C LEU A 97 10.80 -9.79 -5.23
N ALA A 98 10.14 -9.58 -4.08
CA ALA A 98 8.69 -9.41 -4.01
C ALA A 98 8.23 -8.24 -4.88
N SER A 99 8.91 -7.11 -4.73
CA SER A 99 8.73 -5.88 -5.49
C SER A 99 8.88 -6.11 -7.01
N LYS A 100 9.86 -6.91 -7.46
CA LYS A 100 9.99 -7.30 -8.87
C LYS A 100 8.80 -8.15 -9.32
N MET A 101 8.41 -9.15 -8.53
CA MET A 101 7.29 -10.04 -8.87
C MET A 101 5.94 -9.28 -8.93
N GLU A 102 5.75 -8.23 -8.14
CA GLU A 102 4.60 -7.33 -8.29
C GLU A 102 4.57 -6.62 -9.65
N ILE A 103 5.72 -6.17 -10.16
CA ILE A 103 5.79 -5.59 -11.51
C ILE A 103 5.47 -6.66 -12.55
N ASP A 104 6.06 -7.85 -12.43
CA ASP A 104 5.85 -8.94 -13.38
C ASP A 104 4.36 -9.32 -13.42
N ALA A 105 3.72 -9.45 -12.25
CA ALA A 105 2.28 -9.66 -12.14
C ALA A 105 1.46 -8.50 -12.74
N CYS A 106 1.91 -7.25 -12.58
CA CYS A 106 1.27 -6.08 -13.19
C CYS A 106 1.34 -6.13 -14.72
N ILE A 107 2.52 -6.43 -15.28
CA ILE A 107 2.74 -6.56 -16.73
C ILE A 107 1.82 -7.64 -17.30
N GLU A 108 1.69 -8.78 -16.62
CA GLU A 108 0.83 -9.89 -17.06
C GLU A 108 -0.67 -9.64 -16.88
N SER A 109 -1.06 -8.69 -16.02
CA SER A 109 -2.46 -8.39 -15.69
C SER A 109 -3.04 -7.22 -16.48
N VAL A 110 -2.20 -6.27 -16.91
CA VAL A 110 -2.63 -4.97 -17.46
C VAL A 110 -3.60 -5.10 -18.64
N ASP A 111 -3.42 -6.11 -19.50
CA ASP A 111 -4.27 -6.31 -20.68
C ASP A 111 -5.52 -7.18 -20.41
N LYS A 112 -5.59 -7.81 -19.24
CA LYS A 112 -6.63 -8.78 -18.89
C LYS A 112 -7.82 -8.17 -18.13
N THR A 113 -7.71 -6.91 -17.69
CA THR A 113 -8.75 -6.20 -16.94
C THR A 113 -8.86 -4.72 -17.31
N ASP A 114 -9.99 -4.12 -16.97
CA ASP A 114 -10.24 -2.69 -17.20
C ASP A 114 -9.50 -1.80 -16.19
N LEU A 115 -9.20 -2.34 -15.00
CA LEU A 115 -8.51 -1.64 -13.91
C LEU A 115 -7.58 -2.62 -13.18
N VAL A 116 -6.34 -2.20 -12.96
CA VAL A 116 -5.35 -2.90 -12.13
C VAL A 116 -5.10 -2.06 -10.89
N LEU A 117 -5.22 -2.68 -9.73
CA LEU A 117 -5.02 -2.06 -8.43
C LEU A 117 -3.76 -2.65 -7.82
N MET A 118 -2.76 -1.82 -7.54
CA MET A 118 -1.53 -2.22 -6.86
C MET A 118 -1.67 -1.90 -5.38
N ASP A 119 -1.40 -2.86 -4.49
CA ASP A 119 -1.26 -2.55 -3.05
C ASP A 119 0.05 -1.78 -2.82
N GLY A 120 0.00 -0.82 -1.89
CA GLY A 120 1.12 0.04 -1.57
C GLY A 120 1.21 1.30 -2.42
N SER A 121 2.37 1.94 -2.36
CA SER A 121 2.58 3.31 -2.83
C SER A 121 3.55 3.36 -3.98
N LEU A 122 3.16 4.02 -5.08
CA LEU A 122 4.01 4.29 -6.23
C LEU A 122 5.25 5.08 -5.80
N TYR A 123 5.10 6.01 -4.86
CA TYR A 123 6.22 6.76 -4.29
C TYR A 123 7.25 5.85 -3.64
N SER A 124 6.79 4.90 -2.81
CA SER A 124 7.67 3.92 -2.19
C SER A 124 8.35 3.04 -3.24
N GLN A 125 7.62 2.64 -4.28
CA GLN A 125 8.19 1.86 -5.38
C GLN A 125 9.32 2.62 -6.09
N PHE A 126 9.18 3.91 -6.37
CA PHE A 126 10.27 4.67 -7.00
C PHE A 126 11.45 4.95 -6.07
N LEU A 127 11.23 5.02 -4.76
CA LEU A 127 12.28 5.30 -3.79
C LEU A 127 13.19 4.09 -3.51
N THR A 128 12.64 2.88 -3.50
CA THR A 128 13.36 1.66 -3.10
C THR A 128 14.03 0.92 -4.25
N ARG A 129 13.79 1.30 -5.51
CA ARG A 129 14.10 0.45 -6.66
C ARG A 129 15.32 0.89 -7.48
N GLN A 130 15.92 -0.11 -8.12
CA GLN A 130 16.88 0.05 -9.20
C GLN A 130 16.20 0.68 -10.43
N LYS A 131 16.92 1.56 -11.16
CA LYS A 131 16.39 2.33 -12.29
C LYS A 131 15.72 1.48 -13.38
N SER A 132 16.18 0.24 -13.59
CA SER A 132 15.61 -0.71 -14.56
C SER A 132 14.18 -1.14 -14.23
N LEU A 133 13.89 -1.45 -12.97
CA LEU A 133 12.55 -1.85 -12.50
C LEU A 133 11.56 -0.70 -12.64
N SER A 134 12.00 0.53 -12.34
CA SER A 134 11.17 1.73 -12.50
C SER A 134 10.71 1.90 -13.94
N ASN A 135 11.59 1.66 -14.93
CA ASN A 135 11.22 1.75 -16.35
C ASN A 135 10.19 0.68 -16.75
N SER A 136 10.37 -0.57 -16.30
CA SER A 136 9.40 -1.64 -16.58
C SER A 136 8.02 -1.32 -15.99
N LEU A 137 7.98 -0.78 -14.77
CA LEU A 137 6.73 -0.37 -14.13
C LEU A 137 6.07 0.79 -14.89
N VAL A 138 6.84 1.84 -15.25
CA VAL A 138 6.33 2.97 -16.04
C VAL A 138 5.75 2.49 -17.37
N ASN A 139 6.44 1.59 -18.06
CA ASN A 139 5.95 1.00 -19.31
C ASN A 139 4.64 0.22 -19.10
N ALA A 140 4.53 -0.55 -18.02
CA ALA A 140 3.31 -1.28 -17.69
C ALA A 140 2.13 -0.33 -17.43
N ILE A 141 2.35 0.72 -16.63
CA ILE A 141 1.33 1.71 -16.29
C ILE A 141 0.85 2.48 -17.54
N THR A 142 1.80 2.97 -18.33
CA THR A 142 1.51 3.82 -19.51
C THR A 142 0.90 3.06 -20.68
N LYS A 143 1.03 1.73 -20.73
CA LYS A 143 0.48 0.88 -21.80
C LYS A 143 -1.03 1.06 -21.98
N ARG A 144 -1.79 1.13 -20.88
CA ARG A 144 -3.26 1.28 -20.91
C ARG A 144 -3.79 2.38 -20.00
N ASN A 145 -2.94 3.03 -19.20
CA ASN A 145 -3.33 4.04 -18.22
C ASN A 145 -4.45 3.56 -17.27
N ASN A 146 -4.42 2.27 -16.92
CA ASN A 146 -5.42 1.60 -16.09
C ASN A 146 -4.86 1.03 -14.78
N VAL A 147 -3.63 1.40 -14.42
CA VAL A 147 -2.98 0.97 -13.18
C VAL A 147 -3.11 2.06 -12.13
N VAL A 148 -3.62 1.72 -10.95
CA VAL A 148 -3.83 2.63 -9.82
C VAL A 148 -3.20 2.05 -8.57
N PHE A 149 -2.43 2.86 -7.85
CA PHE A 149 -1.84 2.46 -6.58
C PHE A 149 -2.74 2.87 -5.42
N ILE A 150 -2.96 1.95 -4.48
CA ILE A 150 -3.84 2.16 -3.34
C ILE A 150 -3.10 1.77 -2.05
N SER A 151 -3.03 2.71 -1.10
CA SER A 151 -2.45 2.46 0.22
C SER A 151 -3.44 2.77 1.35
N LYS A 152 -3.49 1.90 2.37
CA LYS A 152 -4.27 2.13 3.61
C LYS A 152 -3.61 3.13 4.56
N THR A 153 -2.29 3.25 4.47
CA THR A 153 -1.48 4.11 5.33
C THR A 153 -0.60 5.00 4.47
N SER A 154 -0.24 6.17 4.99
CA SER A 154 0.70 7.07 4.32
C SER A 154 1.40 7.97 5.33
N ASN A 155 2.71 8.09 5.17
CA ASN A 155 3.55 9.00 5.96
C ASN A 155 3.86 10.30 5.20
N THR A 156 3.30 10.51 4.01
CA THR A 156 3.46 11.75 3.25
C THR A 156 2.87 12.91 4.05
N LYS A 157 3.63 14.00 4.22
CA LYS A 157 3.21 15.22 4.93
C LYS A 157 3.13 16.44 4.02
N LYS A 158 3.21 16.24 2.70
CA LYS A 158 3.53 17.31 1.74
C LYS A 158 2.48 18.41 1.66
N GLN A 159 1.23 18.10 1.98
CA GLN A 159 0.16 19.10 1.95
C GLN A 159 0.13 19.99 3.19
N PHE A 160 0.62 19.49 4.34
CA PHE A 160 0.54 20.20 5.62
C PHE A 160 1.91 20.43 6.31
N GLU A 161 3.03 20.03 5.69
CA GLU A 161 4.40 20.19 6.21
C GLU A 161 4.70 21.64 6.61
N ASN A 162 4.32 22.60 5.77
CA ASN A 162 4.50 24.04 6.02
C ASN A 162 3.65 24.59 7.18
N LEU A 163 2.70 23.80 7.68
CA LEU A 163 1.86 24.14 8.83
C LEU A 163 2.33 23.45 10.12
N GLY A 164 3.49 22.79 10.11
CA GLY A 164 4.03 22.08 11.27
C GLY A 164 3.45 20.68 11.48
N ALA A 165 2.96 20.04 10.41
CA ALA A 165 2.38 18.70 10.50
C ALA A 165 3.36 17.66 11.08
N ILE A 166 2.98 17.05 12.21
CA ILE A 166 3.74 16.00 12.87
C ILE A 166 3.40 14.59 12.33
N ALA A 167 2.17 14.40 11.84
CA ALA A 167 1.67 13.15 11.26
C ALA A 167 1.56 13.22 9.73
N GLY A 168 1.26 12.09 9.08
CA GLY A 168 0.94 12.06 7.64
C GLY A 168 -0.36 12.80 7.32
N ASP A 169 -0.47 13.32 6.09
CA ASP A 169 -1.64 14.09 5.63
C ASP A 169 -2.95 13.31 5.80
N ILE A 170 -2.92 11.99 5.61
CA ILE A 170 -4.07 11.08 5.80
C ILE A 170 -4.65 11.15 7.22
N PHE A 171 -3.82 11.39 8.23
CA PHE A 171 -4.25 11.50 9.63
C PHE A 171 -5.12 12.74 9.82
N TYR A 172 -4.71 13.88 9.27
CA TYR A 172 -5.45 15.12 9.36
C TYR A 172 -6.76 15.08 8.56
N TYR A 173 -6.74 14.49 7.36
CA TYR A 173 -7.98 14.29 6.60
C TYR A 173 -8.98 13.40 7.33
N ASN A 174 -8.52 12.35 8.04
CA ASN A 174 -9.40 11.50 8.84
C ASN A 174 -10.10 12.26 10.00
N HIS A 175 -9.44 13.26 10.58
CA HIS A 175 -10.02 14.12 11.62
C HIS A 175 -10.85 15.27 11.05
N ALA A 176 -10.57 15.68 9.79
CA ALA A 176 -11.22 16.80 9.16
C ALA A 176 -12.65 16.50 8.73
N THR A 177 -12.91 15.29 8.23
CA THR A 177 -14.24 14.94 7.75
C THR A 177 -14.51 13.45 7.85
N VAL A 178 -15.81 13.12 7.93
CA VAL A 178 -16.32 11.76 7.79
C VAL A 178 -17.04 11.53 6.46
N SER A 179 -17.25 12.58 5.66
CA SER A 179 -17.98 12.53 4.38
C SER A 179 -17.19 11.79 3.29
N PRO A 180 -17.87 11.10 2.35
CA PRO A 180 -17.22 10.61 1.15
C PRO A 180 -16.69 11.76 0.29
N GLY A 181 -15.61 11.50 -0.42
CA GLY A 181 -14.93 12.51 -1.22
C GLY A 181 -13.45 12.25 -1.35
N PHE A 182 -12.70 13.27 -1.73
CA PHE A 182 -11.25 13.18 -1.82
C PHE A 182 -10.57 14.53 -1.57
N SER A 183 -9.31 14.49 -1.15
CA SER A 183 -8.49 15.69 -1.01
C SER A 183 -8.21 16.34 -2.35
N LYS A 184 -7.81 17.61 -2.32
CA LYS A 184 -7.16 18.26 -3.45
C LYS A 184 -6.01 17.39 -3.99
N ILE A 185 -5.87 17.40 -5.30
CA ILE A 185 -4.83 16.67 -6.03
C ILE A 185 -3.46 17.26 -5.67
N HIS A 186 -2.52 16.39 -5.36
CA HIS A 186 -1.13 16.75 -5.10
C HIS A 186 -0.22 16.02 -6.07
N GLU A 187 0.63 16.79 -6.76
CA GLU A 187 1.65 16.28 -7.68
C GLU A 187 3.01 16.30 -7.00
N ASP A 188 3.68 15.15 -6.97
CA ASP A 188 5.06 15.01 -6.49
C ASP A 188 6.01 14.86 -7.69
N LEU A 189 6.93 15.82 -7.82
CA LEU A 189 7.91 15.93 -8.91
C LEU A 189 9.30 15.37 -8.55
N LYS A 190 9.45 14.74 -7.38
CA LYS A 190 10.76 14.34 -6.83
C LYS A 190 11.59 13.44 -7.76
N PHE A 191 10.94 12.62 -8.57
CA PHE A 191 11.59 11.63 -9.44
C PHE A 191 11.84 12.14 -10.87
N GLY A 192 11.60 13.43 -11.13
CA GLY A 192 11.75 14.06 -12.44
C GLY A 192 10.43 14.14 -13.21
N ASN A 193 10.45 14.88 -14.33
CA ASN A 193 9.24 15.23 -15.11
C ASN A 193 8.54 14.01 -15.73
N ASP A 194 9.24 12.91 -15.95
CA ASP A 194 8.68 11.69 -16.55
C ASP A 194 8.08 10.73 -15.51
N MET A 195 8.26 11.01 -14.21
CA MET A 195 7.82 10.16 -13.08
C MET A 195 7.05 10.98 -12.03
N VAL A 196 6.23 11.93 -12.49
CA VAL A 196 5.34 12.68 -11.61
C VAL A 196 4.30 11.75 -10.99
N ILE A 197 4.05 11.90 -9.69
CA ILE A 197 3.00 11.13 -9.00
C ILE A 197 1.87 12.08 -8.63
N SER A 198 0.71 11.89 -9.23
CA SER A 198 -0.53 12.58 -8.84
C SER A 198 -1.27 11.77 -7.79
N SER A 199 -1.63 12.38 -6.67
CA SER A 199 -2.21 11.66 -5.54
C SER A 199 -3.35 12.41 -4.85
N VAL A 200 -4.28 11.63 -4.29
CA VAL A 200 -5.36 12.10 -3.42
C VAL A 200 -5.53 11.15 -2.23
N PHE A 201 -6.06 11.68 -1.13
CA PHE A 201 -6.64 10.88 -0.06
C PHE A 201 -8.14 10.82 -0.27
N ALA A 202 -8.73 9.63 -0.34
CA ALA A 202 -10.13 9.46 -0.69
C ALA A 202 -10.89 8.59 0.31
N ARG A 203 -12.17 8.92 0.49
CA ARG A 203 -13.14 8.15 1.29
C ARG A 203 -14.28 7.70 0.39
N LEU A 204 -14.50 6.39 0.29
CA LEU A 204 -15.50 5.81 -0.61
C LEU A 204 -16.94 5.92 -0.11
N ALA A 205 -17.15 5.90 1.21
CA ALA A 205 -18.44 6.10 1.84
C ALA A 205 -18.28 6.69 3.24
N GLU A 206 -19.35 7.26 3.77
CA GLU A 206 -19.34 7.93 5.07
C GLU A 206 -18.75 7.05 6.19
N SER A 207 -17.92 7.66 7.05
CA SER A 207 -17.29 6.99 8.21
C SER A 207 -16.36 5.82 7.89
N LEU A 208 -16.14 5.46 6.62
CA LEU A 208 -15.15 4.44 6.25
C LEU A 208 -13.71 4.99 6.27
N PRO A 209 -12.70 4.12 6.38
CA PRO A 209 -11.30 4.54 6.36
C PRO A 209 -10.92 5.27 5.06
N LEU A 210 -9.97 6.20 5.18
CA LEU A 210 -9.31 6.80 4.01
C LEU A 210 -8.35 5.82 3.36
N ILE A 211 -8.23 5.94 2.04
CA ILE A 211 -7.18 5.34 1.24
C ILE A 211 -6.41 6.44 0.51
N LYS A 212 -5.11 6.25 0.29
CA LYS A 212 -4.35 7.07 -0.64
C LYS A 212 -4.43 6.44 -2.02
N ILE A 213 -4.74 7.24 -3.03
CA ILE A 213 -4.76 6.85 -4.44
C ILE A 213 -3.62 7.59 -5.12
N GLU A 214 -2.79 6.87 -5.87
CA GLU A 214 -1.66 7.43 -6.63
C GLU A 214 -1.71 6.97 -8.09
N LEU A 215 -1.47 7.91 -8.99
CA LEU A 215 -1.41 7.75 -10.43
C LEU A 215 -0.07 8.25 -10.93
N LEU A 216 0.48 7.58 -11.95
CA LEU A 216 1.65 8.06 -12.67
C LEU A 216 1.23 9.12 -13.69
N GLY A 217 1.82 10.30 -13.63
CA GLY A 217 1.58 11.41 -14.54
C GLY A 217 1.14 12.69 -13.84
N SER A 218 0.92 13.73 -14.64
CA SER A 218 0.47 15.06 -14.21
C SER A 218 -0.76 15.50 -15.01
N GLY A 219 -1.41 16.58 -14.58
CA GLY A 219 -2.53 17.19 -15.30
C GLY A 219 -3.88 16.49 -15.08
N TYR A 220 -3.96 15.56 -14.14
CA TYR A 220 -5.23 14.95 -13.74
C TYR A 220 -6.16 15.98 -13.10
N GLY A 221 -7.41 15.97 -13.51
CA GLY A 221 -8.48 16.78 -12.95
C GLY A 221 -9.30 16.04 -11.91
N SER A 222 -10.23 16.76 -11.28
CA SER A 222 -11.17 16.16 -10.33
C SER A 222 -12.03 15.06 -10.96
N ASP A 223 -12.39 15.18 -12.23
CA ASP A 223 -13.25 14.20 -12.90
C ASP A 223 -12.55 12.86 -13.18
N ASP A 224 -11.22 12.88 -13.37
CA ASP A 224 -10.41 11.66 -13.49
C ASP A 224 -10.46 10.84 -12.20
N PHE A 225 -10.24 11.50 -11.06
CA PHE A 225 -10.33 10.86 -9.75
C PHE A 225 -11.75 10.40 -9.42
N LYS A 226 -12.80 11.18 -9.76
CA LYS A 226 -14.19 10.73 -9.61
C LYS A 226 -14.48 9.44 -10.39
N LEU A 227 -14.01 9.36 -11.63
CA LEU A 227 -14.16 8.16 -12.46
C LEU A 227 -13.46 6.94 -11.84
N ILE A 228 -12.25 7.13 -11.32
CA ILE A 228 -11.49 6.08 -10.63
C ILE A 228 -12.21 5.63 -9.36
N LEU A 229 -12.72 6.57 -8.55
CA LEU A 229 -13.47 6.27 -7.33
C LEU A 229 -14.76 5.49 -7.62
N ASN A 230 -15.47 5.84 -8.69
CA ASN A 230 -16.67 5.10 -9.11
C ASN A 230 -16.37 3.64 -9.46
N LYS A 231 -15.28 3.41 -10.21
CA LYS A 231 -14.79 2.07 -10.57
C LYS A 231 -14.34 1.29 -9.33
N ILE A 232 -13.56 1.93 -8.44
CA ILE A 232 -13.08 1.31 -7.20
C ILE A 232 -14.26 0.90 -6.29
N LEU A 233 -15.26 1.77 -6.13
CA LEU A 233 -16.39 1.53 -5.24
C LEU A 233 -17.19 0.28 -5.63
N LYS A 234 -17.32 -0.03 -6.92
CA LYS A 234 -18.10 -1.17 -7.43
C LYS A 234 -17.78 -2.48 -6.71
N ASN A 235 -16.49 -2.76 -6.52
CA ASN A 235 -15.97 -4.00 -5.93
C ASN A 235 -15.29 -3.75 -4.57
N SER A 236 -15.64 -2.67 -3.86
CA SER A 236 -15.07 -2.37 -2.54
C SER A 236 -15.94 -2.91 -1.39
N VAL A 237 -15.29 -3.42 -0.34
CA VAL A 237 -15.93 -3.88 0.91
C VAL A 237 -15.28 -3.17 2.08
N GLY A 238 -16.07 -2.52 2.93
CA GLY A 238 -15.54 -1.78 4.09
C GLY A 238 -14.61 -0.62 3.72
N GLY A 239 -14.75 -0.06 2.52
CA GLY A 239 -13.96 1.09 2.06
C GLY A 239 -12.63 0.71 1.39
N TYR A 240 -12.41 -0.58 1.14
CA TYR A 240 -11.21 -1.08 0.47
C TYR A 240 -11.56 -2.01 -0.71
N PRO A 241 -10.82 -1.97 -1.83
CA PRO A 241 -11.07 -2.86 -2.96
C PRO A 241 -10.96 -4.34 -2.57
N TYR A 242 -11.98 -5.13 -2.88
CA TYR A 242 -12.01 -6.55 -2.53
C TYR A 242 -10.95 -7.37 -3.28
N ALA A 243 -10.66 -6.99 -4.53
CA ALA A 243 -9.60 -7.61 -5.33
C ALA A 243 -8.22 -7.55 -4.64
N LEU A 244 -7.88 -6.42 -4.00
CA LEU A 244 -6.65 -6.28 -3.20
C LEU A 244 -6.68 -7.17 -1.96
N LYS A 245 -7.84 -7.29 -1.29
CA LYS A 245 -8.00 -8.21 -0.16
C LYS A 245 -7.80 -9.67 -0.57
N LEU A 246 -8.28 -10.05 -1.76
CA LEU A 246 -8.07 -11.39 -2.31
C LEU A 246 -6.60 -11.64 -2.63
N ALA A 247 -5.93 -10.72 -3.32
CA ALA A 247 -4.50 -10.82 -3.61
C ALA A 247 -3.68 -11.01 -2.32
N HIS A 248 -3.89 -10.14 -1.32
CA HIS A 248 -3.22 -10.21 -0.01
C HIS A 248 -3.40 -11.56 0.69
N ASN A 249 -4.62 -12.10 0.66
CA ASN A 249 -4.91 -13.38 1.31
C ASN A 249 -4.27 -14.56 0.57
N ASN A 250 -4.17 -14.49 -0.76
CA ASN A 250 -3.63 -15.57 -1.59
C ASN A 250 -2.10 -15.55 -1.67
N CYS A 251 -1.44 -14.39 -1.53
CA CYS A 251 0.02 -14.34 -1.52
C CYS A 251 0.63 -14.68 -0.15
N LYS A 252 -0.12 -14.60 0.95
CA LYS A 252 0.41 -14.73 2.32
C LYS A 252 1.17 -16.05 2.55
N ILE A 253 2.44 -15.94 2.94
CA ILE A 253 3.30 -17.08 3.31
C ILE A 253 3.42 -17.16 4.85
N SER A 254 2.91 -18.23 5.47
CA SER A 254 2.99 -18.40 6.92
C SER A 254 4.26 -19.14 7.37
N ASN A 255 4.62 -19.02 8.65
CA ASN A 255 5.72 -19.80 9.23
C ASN A 255 5.48 -21.32 9.13
N LYS A 256 4.20 -21.75 9.10
CA LYS A 256 3.86 -23.17 8.88
C LYS A 256 4.20 -23.62 7.47
N ASP A 257 4.09 -22.73 6.49
CA ASP A 257 4.44 -23.04 5.09
C ASP A 257 5.95 -23.15 4.92
N LEU A 258 6.71 -22.24 5.58
CA LEU A 258 8.16 -22.37 5.65
C LEU A 258 8.63 -23.63 6.38
N ALA A 259 7.97 -24.03 7.46
CA ALA A 259 8.29 -25.26 8.16
C ALA A 259 8.08 -26.50 7.26
N LYS A 260 6.98 -26.53 6.50
CA LYS A 260 6.75 -27.57 5.48
C LYS A 260 7.83 -27.55 4.40
N LEU A 261 8.17 -26.36 3.89
CA LEU A 261 9.22 -26.20 2.89
C LEU A 261 10.57 -26.72 3.40
N ALA A 262 10.94 -26.37 4.64
CA ALA A 262 12.13 -26.88 5.30
C ALA A 262 12.10 -28.41 5.44
N SER A 263 10.94 -28.99 5.80
CA SER A 263 10.79 -30.44 5.88
C SER A 263 10.92 -31.13 4.52
N ILE A 264 10.35 -30.55 3.47
CA ILE A 264 10.46 -31.07 2.09
C ILE A 264 11.92 -31.08 1.62
N HIS A 265 12.68 -30.01 1.94
CA HIS A 265 14.11 -29.93 1.63
C HIS A 265 15.01 -30.70 2.59
N GLY A 266 14.47 -31.38 3.61
CA GLY A 266 15.25 -32.11 4.61
C GLY A 266 15.99 -31.23 5.63
N LEU A 267 15.78 -29.91 5.60
CA LEU A 267 16.43 -28.93 6.46
C LEU A 267 15.97 -29.00 7.91
N SER A 268 14.85 -29.67 8.21
CA SER A 268 14.35 -29.84 9.59
C SER A 268 15.31 -30.61 10.52
N ASN A 269 16.30 -31.30 9.96
CA ASN A 269 17.32 -32.06 10.70
C ASN A 269 18.67 -31.32 10.79
N GLU A 270 18.79 -30.13 10.20
CA GLU A 270 20.05 -29.39 10.13
C GLU A 270 20.43 -28.74 11.46
N ILE A 271 21.72 -28.43 11.62
CA ILE A 271 22.22 -27.73 12.81
C ILE A 271 21.66 -26.30 12.79
N GLY A 272 20.99 -25.90 13.88
CA GLY A 272 20.29 -24.61 13.96
C GLY A 272 18.78 -24.64 13.75
N SER A 273 18.20 -25.81 13.42
CA SER A 273 16.75 -25.99 13.22
C SER A 273 15.90 -25.90 14.49
N ARG A 274 16.53 -25.91 15.67
CA ARG A 274 15.83 -25.81 16.96
C ARG A 274 15.77 -24.34 17.35
N GLU A 275 14.56 -23.80 17.43
CA GLU A 275 14.31 -22.50 18.04
C GLU A 275 14.94 -22.46 19.44
N ILE A 276 15.65 -21.38 19.73
CA ILE A 276 16.00 -21.01 21.10
C ILE A 276 14.65 -20.71 21.76
N LEU A 277 14.23 -21.57 22.71
CA LEU A 277 13.07 -21.32 23.55
C LEU A 277 13.25 -19.96 24.25
N GLU A 278 12.43 -18.97 23.90
CA GLU A 278 12.23 -17.73 24.67
C GLU A 278 11.29 -17.97 25.86
#